data_AF-B0JJ72-F1
#
_entry.id   AF-B0JJ72-F1
#
_cell.length_a   1.000
_cell.length_b   1.000
_cell.length_c   1.000
_cell.angle_alpha   90.00
_cell.angle_beta   90.00
_cell.angle_gamma   90.00
#
_symmetry.space_group_name_H-M   'P 1'
#
loop_
_entity.id
_entity.type
_entity.pdbx_description
1 polymer ?
#
loop_
_entity_poly.entity_id
_entity_poly.type
_entity_poly.pdbx_seq_one_letter_code
_entity_poly.pdbx_strand_id
1 'polypeptide(L)'
;MKRAVKRIGRILGVLVIVVFSAFIWFMKRAVKWICRILGVLVIVVFSAFIWFVYSFYKALEPIESIDKYQEVLAVWRGSGLVDHFPSSVPASARNVKFSSFPGHLQGGGYVQIRMELPKAEVKKLFEHATNTAKQYYKDGGNFKDRLPSTSPHTLGKDERDASKFPDDYRIFIGNFGSETPPF
;
A
#
# COMPACT_ATOMS: atom_id res chain seq x y z
N MET A 1 20.68 -78.97 32.10
CA MET A 1 19.53 -78.06 31.85
C MET A 1 19.74 -76.63 32.37
N LYS A 2 20.01 -76.39 33.68
CA LYS A 2 20.14 -75.03 34.27
C LYS A 2 21.16 -74.08 33.59
N ARG A 3 22.31 -74.60 33.12
CA ARG A 3 23.33 -73.80 32.41
C ARG A 3 22.89 -73.32 31.03
N ALA A 4 22.07 -74.09 30.31
CA ALA A 4 21.56 -73.72 28.98
C ALA A 4 20.50 -72.62 29.09
N VAL A 5 19.57 -72.75 30.05
CA VAL A 5 18.53 -71.74 30.32
C VAL A 5 19.16 -70.39 30.73
N LYS A 6 20.22 -70.41 31.56
CA LYS A 6 20.95 -69.19 31.93
C LYS A 6 21.71 -68.55 30.75
N ARG A 7 22.17 -69.34 29.78
CA ARG A 7 22.79 -68.82 28.54
C ARG A 7 21.75 -68.18 27.63
N ILE A 8 20.60 -68.83 27.43
CA ILE A 8 19.50 -68.32 26.61
C ILE A 8 18.93 -67.02 27.19
N GLY A 9 18.71 -66.96 28.51
CA GLY A 9 18.24 -65.73 29.18
C GLY A 9 19.19 -64.54 29.02
N ARG A 10 20.51 -64.77 29.05
CA ARG A 10 21.50 -63.70 28.79
C ARG A 10 21.50 -63.24 27.33
N ILE A 11 21.39 -64.16 26.38
CA ILE A 11 21.36 -63.82 24.95
C ILE A 11 20.10 -63.01 24.64
N LEU A 12 18.95 -63.43 25.16
CA LEU A 12 17.68 -62.72 25.01
C LEU A 12 17.74 -61.33 25.65
N GLY A 13 18.32 -61.22 26.86
CA GLY A 13 18.51 -59.94 27.53
C GLY A 13 19.38 -58.96 26.74
N VAL A 14 20.49 -59.43 26.16
CA VAL A 14 21.36 -58.59 25.31
C VAL A 14 20.65 -58.18 24.02
N LEU A 15 19.90 -59.10 23.39
CA LEU A 15 19.14 -58.79 22.18
C LEU A 15 18.12 -57.67 22.42
N VAL A 16 17.38 -57.72 23.52
CA VAL A 16 16.41 -56.68 23.90
C VAL A 16 17.10 -55.33 24.09
N ILE A 17 18.25 -55.29 24.75
CA ILE A 17 19.01 -54.05 24.97
C ILE A 17 19.50 -53.46 23.65
N VAL A 18 19.99 -54.29 22.73
CA VAL A 18 20.47 -53.84 21.41
C VAL A 18 19.33 -53.28 20.57
N VAL A 19 18.19 -53.98 20.50
CA VAL A 19 17.01 -53.53 19.75
C VAL A 19 16.47 -52.21 20.33
N PHE A 20 16.38 -52.12 21.66
CA PHE A 20 15.92 -50.91 22.33
C PHE A 20 16.87 -49.72 22.11
N SER A 21 18.19 -49.96 22.14
CA SER A 21 19.20 -48.94 21.89
C SER A 21 19.18 -48.43 20.44
N ALA A 22 19.01 -49.33 19.47
CA ALA A 22 18.85 -48.99 18.06
C ALA A 22 17.57 -48.16 17.81
N PHE A 23 16.47 -48.54 18.47
CA PHE A 23 15.21 -47.81 18.39
C PHE A 23 15.33 -46.38 18.94
N ILE A 24 15.94 -46.21 20.12
CA ILE A 24 16.19 -44.88 20.70
C ILE A 24 17.08 -44.03 19.78
N TRP A 25 18.12 -44.62 19.20
CA TRP A 25 19.01 -43.92 18.27
C TRP A 25 18.26 -43.44 17.01
N PHE A 26 17.40 -44.29 16.44
CA PHE A 26 16.57 -43.93 15.29
C PHE A 26 15.59 -42.79 15.64
N MET A 27 14.91 -42.87 16.79
CA MET A 27 14.01 -41.80 17.25
C MET A 27 14.76 -40.47 17.44
N LYS A 28 15.94 -40.47 18.06
CA LYS A 28 16.77 -39.26 18.21
C LYS A 28 17.18 -38.68 16.86
N ARG A 29 17.45 -39.53 15.86
CA ARG A 29 17.78 -39.08 14.51
C ARG A 29 16.55 -38.48 13.82
N ALA A 30 15.40 -39.14 13.88
CA ALA A 30 14.14 -38.64 13.31
C ALA A 30 13.70 -37.30 13.91
N VAL A 31 13.77 -37.15 15.24
CA VAL A 31 13.46 -35.89 15.93
C VAL A 31 14.35 -34.75 15.44
N LYS A 32 15.66 -34.98 15.29
CA LYS A 32 16.57 -33.97 14.72
C LYS A 32 16.17 -33.55 13.30
N TRP A 33 15.75 -34.49 12.45
CA TRP A 33 15.29 -34.18 11.10
C TRP A 33 14.02 -33.34 11.12
N ILE A 34 13.04 -33.70 11.95
CA ILE A 34 11.79 -32.96 12.10
C ILE A 34 12.05 -31.54 12.60
N CYS A 35 12.89 -31.36 13.62
CA CYS A 35 13.25 -30.03 14.12
C CYS A 35 13.94 -29.18 13.05
N ARG A 36 14.78 -29.78 12.19
CA ARG A 36 15.42 -29.05 11.07
C ARG A 36 14.38 -28.58 10.05
N ILE A 37 13.43 -29.43 9.66
CA ILE A 37 12.37 -29.07 8.71
C ILE A 37 11.47 -27.98 9.30
N LEU A 38 11.07 -28.12 10.57
CA LEU A 38 10.23 -27.14 11.25
C LEU A 38 10.94 -25.77 11.36
N GLY A 39 12.24 -25.77 11.69
CA GLY A 39 13.04 -24.54 11.73
C GLY A 39 13.12 -23.86 10.37
N VAL A 40 13.34 -24.61 9.30
CA VAL A 40 13.33 -24.06 7.92
C VAL A 40 11.95 -23.49 7.57
N LEU A 41 10.87 -24.19 7.92
CA LEU A 41 9.50 -23.72 7.67
C LEU A 41 9.24 -22.37 8.36
N VAL A 42 9.65 -22.23 9.62
CA VAL A 42 9.50 -20.98 10.37
C VAL A 42 10.27 -19.84 9.68
N ILE A 43 11.49 -20.09 9.21
CA ILE A 43 12.29 -19.08 8.50
C ILE A 43 11.60 -18.66 7.19
N VAL A 44 11.06 -19.60 6.43
CA VAL A 44 10.35 -19.30 5.17
C VAL A 44 9.11 -18.46 5.43
N VAL A 45 8.29 -18.84 6.41
CA VAL A 45 7.08 -18.10 6.79
C VAL A 45 7.44 -16.69 7.27
N PHE A 46 8.45 -16.57 8.12
CA PHE A 46 8.88 -15.27 8.65
C PHE A 46 9.45 -14.38 7.54
N SER A 47 10.21 -14.94 6.60
CA SER A 47 10.74 -14.20 5.44
C SER A 47 9.63 -13.72 4.51
N ALA A 48 8.63 -14.58 4.24
CA ALA A 48 7.46 -14.20 3.45
C ALA A 48 6.65 -13.10 4.14
N PHE A 49 6.52 -13.16 5.46
CA PHE A 49 5.84 -12.13 6.24
C PHE A 49 6.58 -10.79 6.22
N ILE A 50 7.91 -10.79 6.36
CA ILE A 50 8.73 -9.57 6.21
C ILE A 50 8.55 -8.96 4.81
N TRP A 51 8.61 -9.80 3.77
CA TRP A 51 8.43 -9.34 2.40
C TRP A 51 7.02 -8.77 2.14
N PHE A 52 6.00 -9.41 2.70
CA PHE A 52 4.62 -8.92 2.67
C PHE A 52 4.54 -7.54 3.34
N VAL A 53 5.01 -7.40 4.58
CA VAL A 53 5.00 -6.13 5.31
C VAL A 53 5.73 -5.03 4.54
N TYR A 54 6.92 -5.32 3.99
CA TYR A 54 7.67 -4.36 3.17
C TYR A 54 6.91 -3.94 1.91
N SER A 55 6.29 -4.90 1.21
CA SER A 55 5.49 -4.62 0.00
C SER A 55 4.28 -3.74 0.32
N PHE A 56 3.65 -3.98 1.48
CA PHE A 56 2.56 -3.12 1.99
C PHE A 56 3.05 -1.72 2.31
N TYR A 57 4.18 -1.57 3.00
CA TYR A 57 4.76 -0.24 3.28
C TYR A 57 5.07 0.52 2.00
N LYS A 58 5.67 -0.13 1.00
CA LYS A 58 5.92 0.46 -0.32
C LYS A 58 4.64 0.89 -1.04
N ALA A 59 3.56 0.13 -0.92
CA ALA A 59 2.27 0.50 -1.50
C ALA A 59 1.60 1.68 -0.79
N LEU A 60 2.02 1.96 0.45
CA LEU A 60 1.58 3.10 1.27
C LEU A 60 2.47 4.34 1.11
N GLU A 61 3.48 4.32 0.23
CA GLU A 61 4.25 5.52 -0.09
C GLU A 61 3.52 6.35 -1.15
N PRO A 62 3.35 7.68 -0.96
CA PRO A 62 2.80 8.55 -2.00
C PRO A 62 3.65 8.53 -3.27
N ILE A 63 2.98 8.48 -4.42
CA ILE A 63 3.61 8.55 -5.73
C ILE A 63 3.72 10.02 -6.12
N GLU A 64 4.94 10.57 -6.08
CA GLU A 64 5.20 11.99 -6.39
C GLU A 64 5.76 12.21 -7.81
N SER A 65 6.10 11.14 -8.55
CA SER A 65 6.67 11.25 -9.90
C SER A 65 5.60 11.53 -10.96
N ILE A 66 5.83 12.59 -11.74
CA ILE A 66 4.95 12.97 -12.86
C ILE A 66 4.89 11.91 -13.97
N ASP A 67 5.94 11.09 -14.13
CA ASP A 67 6.00 10.02 -15.13
C ASP A 67 4.93 8.95 -14.88
N LYS A 68 4.47 8.85 -13.64
CA LYS A 68 3.41 7.92 -13.21
C LYS A 68 2.00 8.48 -13.35
N TYR A 69 1.85 9.73 -13.76
CA TYR A 69 0.55 10.41 -13.87
C TYR A 69 -0.47 9.63 -14.70
N GLN A 70 -0.09 9.22 -15.91
CA GLN A 70 -1.00 8.53 -16.82
C GLN A 70 -1.36 7.12 -16.32
N GLU A 71 -0.38 6.43 -15.73
CA GLU A 71 -0.57 5.10 -15.13
C GLU A 71 -1.55 5.18 -13.96
N VAL A 72 -1.37 6.17 -13.06
CA VAL A 72 -2.30 6.40 -11.94
C VAL A 72 -3.69 6.75 -12.46
N LEU A 73 -3.82 7.67 -13.42
CA LEU A 73 -5.14 8.00 -13.98
C LEU A 73 -5.82 6.77 -14.58
N ALA A 74 -5.09 5.89 -15.27
CA ALA A 74 -5.66 4.68 -15.87
C ALA A 74 -6.29 3.75 -14.82
N VAL A 75 -5.67 3.62 -13.64
CA VAL A 75 -6.22 2.84 -12.52
C VAL A 75 -7.53 3.44 -12.00
N TRP A 76 -7.61 4.77 -11.92
CA TRP A 76 -8.76 5.48 -11.36
C TRP A 76 -9.89 5.73 -12.36
N ARG A 77 -9.63 5.69 -13.67
CA ARG A 77 -10.63 5.97 -14.75
C ARG A 77 -11.91 5.15 -14.62
N GLY A 78 -11.81 3.89 -14.19
CA GLY A 78 -12.99 3.05 -14.00
C GLY A 78 -14.01 3.58 -12.98
N SER A 79 -13.59 4.49 -12.08
CA SER A 79 -14.46 5.11 -11.08
C SER A 79 -15.18 6.37 -11.56
N GLY A 80 -14.75 6.98 -12.67
CA GLY A 80 -15.20 8.32 -13.11
C GLY A 80 -14.73 9.47 -12.21
N LEU A 81 -14.00 9.20 -11.12
CA LEU A 81 -13.54 10.23 -10.17
C LEU A 81 -12.48 11.15 -10.76
N VAL A 82 -11.76 10.71 -11.79
CA VAL A 82 -10.61 11.42 -12.37
C VAL A 82 -10.88 11.96 -13.78
N ASP A 83 -12.12 11.92 -14.26
CA ASP A 83 -12.45 12.31 -15.64
C ASP A 83 -12.25 13.80 -15.92
N HIS A 84 -12.22 14.62 -14.87
CA HIS A 84 -11.93 16.05 -14.94
C HIS A 84 -10.42 16.36 -15.04
N PHE A 85 -9.55 15.37 -14.85
CA PHE A 85 -8.12 15.54 -15.03
C PHE A 85 -7.76 15.50 -16.52
N PRO A 86 -6.78 16.31 -16.96
CA PRO A 86 -6.31 16.23 -18.34
C PRO A 86 -5.69 14.84 -18.62
N SER A 87 -5.92 14.29 -19.81
CA SER A 87 -5.39 12.97 -20.19
C SER A 87 -3.86 12.90 -20.23
N SER A 88 -3.22 14.05 -20.41
CA SER A 88 -1.77 14.27 -20.29
C SER A 88 -1.52 15.67 -19.76
N VAL A 89 -0.36 15.88 -19.14
CA VAL A 89 0.08 17.23 -18.76
C VAL A 89 0.16 18.10 -20.02
N PRO A 90 -0.49 19.28 -20.05
CA PRO A 90 -0.39 20.19 -21.18
C PRO A 90 1.07 20.58 -21.46
N ALA A 91 1.46 20.65 -22.73
CA ALA A 91 2.84 21.04 -23.10
C ALA A 91 3.19 22.48 -22.68
N SER A 92 2.18 23.33 -22.47
CA SER A 92 2.32 24.69 -21.97
C SER A 92 2.49 24.77 -20.44
N ALA A 93 2.37 23.66 -19.72
CA ALA A 93 2.44 23.62 -18.27
C ALA A 93 3.85 23.82 -17.74
N ARG A 94 3.95 24.58 -16.64
CA ARG A 94 5.20 24.81 -15.89
C ARG A 94 5.02 24.44 -14.43
N ASN A 95 6.14 24.27 -13.70
CA ASN A 95 6.15 23.97 -12.26
C ASN A 95 5.20 22.83 -11.88
N VAL A 96 5.21 21.77 -12.69
CA VAL A 96 4.30 20.64 -12.57
C VAL A 96 4.72 19.78 -11.37
N LYS A 97 3.81 19.59 -10.43
CA LYS A 97 3.96 18.70 -9.27
C LYS A 97 2.80 17.72 -9.25
N PHE A 98 3.11 16.45 -9.06
CA PHE A 98 2.11 15.39 -8.96
C PHE A 98 2.25 14.69 -7.61
N SER A 99 1.13 14.26 -7.04
CA SER A 99 1.10 13.41 -5.88
C SER A 99 -0.15 12.55 -5.91
N SER A 100 0.00 11.26 -5.65
CA SER A 100 -1.14 10.36 -5.51
C SER A 100 -0.91 9.34 -4.41
N PHE A 101 -1.98 9.01 -3.71
CA PHE A 101 -2.01 7.95 -2.72
C PHE A 101 -3.18 7.01 -3.02
N PRO A 102 -2.90 5.73 -3.33
CA PRO A 102 -3.94 4.74 -3.48
C PRO A 102 -4.48 4.41 -2.09
N GLY A 103 -5.66 4.94 -1.73
CA GLY A 103 -6.26 4.79 -0.40
C GLY A 103 -6.50 3.32 -0.04
N HIS A 104 -5.55 2.71 0.68
CA HIS A 104 -5.65 1.33 1.13
C HIS A 104 -6.14 1.24 2.59
N LEU A 105 -7.04 0.28 2.83
CA LEU A 105 -7.57 -0.27 4.08
C LEU A 105 -8.29 0.68 5.06
N GLN A 106 -7.83 1.90 5.34
CA GLN A 106 -8.43 2.78 6.36
C GLN A 106 -8.33 4.29 6.10
N GLY A 107 -7.76 4.73 4.98
CA GLY A 107 -7.61 6.14 4.62
C GLY A 107 -8.29 6.51 3.31
N GLY A 108 -8.64 7.79 3.16
CA GLY A 108 -9.03 8.34 1.86
C GLY A 108 -7.85 8.32 0.89
N GLY A 109 -8.10 7.95 -0.37
CA GLY A 109 -7.12 8.09 -1.45
C GLY A 109 -7.19 9.49 -2.07
N TYR A 110 -6.12 9.89 -2.76
CA TYR A 110 -6.13 11.12 -3.53
C TYR A 110 -5.31 10.99 -4.81
N VAL A 111 -5.69 11.80 -5.80
CA VAL A 111 -4.91 12.10 -6.99
C VAL A 111 -4.83 13.61 -7.07
N GLN A 112 -3.63 14.16 -7.18
CA GLN A 112 -3.44 15.59 -7.18
C GLN A 112 -2.35 16.01 -8.17
N ILE A 113 -2.66 17.03 -8.96
CA ILE A 113 -1.71 17.73 -9.82
C ILE A 113 -1.75 19.23 -9.54
N ARG A 114 -0.58 19.87 -9.49
CA ARG A 114 -0.40 21.31 -9.44
C ARG A 114 0.46 21.71 -10.63
N MET A 115 0.03 22.73 -11.37
CA MET A 115 0.76 23.23 -12.53
C MET A 115 0.41 24.69 -12.77
N GLU A 116 1.33 25.40 -13.41
CA GLU A 116 1.13 26.74 -13.94
C GLU A 116 0.79 26.65 -15.43
N LEU A 117 -0.27 27.34 -15.85
CA LEU A 117 -0.72 27.37 -17.23
C LEU A 117 -0.82 28.82 -17.74
N PRO A 118 -0.80 29.03 -19.07
CA PRO A 118 -1.08 30.34 -19.64
C PRO A 118 -2.44 30.89 -19.19
N LYS A 119 -2.52 32.20 -18.97
CA LYS A 119 -3.73 32.89 -18.45
C LYS A 119 -5.01 32.54 -19.23
N ALA A 120 -4.91 32.37 -20.55
CA ALA A 120 -6.03 32.00 -21.40
C ALA A 120 -6.55 30.58 -21.11
N GLU A 121 -5.66 29.62 -20.83
CA GLU A 121 -6.03 28.25 -20.48
C GLU A 121 -6.61 28.18 -19.06
N VAL A 122 -6.00 28.89 -18.10
CA VAL A 122 -6.53 29.01 -16.74
C VAL A 122 -7.94 29.58 -16.76
N LYS A 123 -8.19 30.62 -17.57
CA LYS A 123 -9.52 31.23 -17.71
C LYS A 123 -10.55 30.21 -18.22
N LYS A 124 -10.21 29.43 -19.25
CA LYS A 124 -11.10 28.38 -19.78
C LYS A 124 -11.40 27.31 -18.74
N LEU A 125 -10.39 26.82 -18.02
CA LEU A 125 -10.57 25.83 -16.95
C LEU A 125 -11.44 26.39 -15.82
N PHE A 126 -11.22 27.64 -15.44
CA PHE A 126 -11.98 28.33 -14.41
C PHE A 126 -13.45 28.50 -14.81
N GLU A 127 -13.73 28.94 -16.03
CA GLU A 127 -15.09 29.07 -16.56
C GLU A 127 -15.78 27.70 -16.63
N HIS A 128 -15.08 26.67 -17.12
CA HIS A 128 -15.59 25.31 -17.17
C HIS A 128 -15.94 24.80 -15.77
N ALA A 129 -15.03 24.89 -14.80
CA ALA A 129 -15.25 24.48 -13.42
C ALA A 129 -16.37 25.27 -12.75
N THR A 130 -16.50 26.56 -13.05
CA THR A 130 -17.61 27.39 -12.53
C THR A 130 -18.97 26.89 -13.03
N ASN A 131 -19.04 26.40 -14.26
CA ASN A 131 -20.28 25.92 -14.86
C ASN A 131 -20.63 24.48 -14.48
N THR A 132 -19.65 23.64 -14.15
CA THR A 132 -19.85 22.20 -13.89
C THR A 132 -19.80 21.83 -12.41
N ALA A 133 -19.22 22.66 -11.56
CA ALA A 133 -19.15 22.38 -10.12
C ALA A 133 -20.54 22.39 -9.48
N LYS A 134 -20.77 21.45 -8.57
CA LYS A 134 -21.97 21.41 -7.73
C LYS A 134 -21.95 22.54 -6.69
N GLN A 135 -20.76 22.84 -6.19
CA GLN A 135 -20.53 23.88 -5.19
C GLN A 135 -19.15 24.50 -5.37
N TYR A 136 -18.99 25.75 -4.96
CA TYR A 136 -17.68 26.38 -4.85
C TYR A 136 -17.58 27.20 -3.57
N TYR A 137 -16.36 27.36 -3.09
CA TYR A 137 -16.02 28.21 -1.95
C TYR A 137 -15.05 29.30 -2.38
N LYS A 138 -15.34 30.53 -1.96
CA LYS A 138 -14.40 31.65 -2.01
C LYS A 138 -13.53 31.60 -0.75
N ASP A 139 -12.27 31.97 -0.88
CA ASP A 139 -11.34 32.18 0.24
C ASP A 139 -11.04 30.92 1.07
N GLY A 140 -11.21 29.73 0.48
CA GLY A 140 -10.92 28.45 1.15
C GLY A 140 -12.06 27.80 1.92
N GLY A 141 -13.21 28.48 2.01
CA GLY A 141 -14.31 28.06 2.86
C GLY A 141 -14.01 28.28 4.34
N ASN A 142 -15.06 28.43 5.16
CA ASN A 142 -14.88 28.55 6.59
C ASN A 142 -14.49 27.16 7.13
N PHE A 143 -13.24 26.99 7.57
CA PHE A 143 -12.65 25.71 8.02
C PHE A 143 -13.42 25.00 9.17
N LYS A 144 -14.42 25.65 9.76
CA LYS A 144 -15.33 25.04 10.73
C LYS A 144 -16.28 24.01 10.08
N ASP A 145 -16.54 24.14 8.77
CA ASP A 145 -17.44 23.26 8.02
C ASP A 145 -16.66 22.19 7.24
N ARG A 146 -16.00 21.30 7.99
CA ARG A 146 -15.63 19.91 7.61
C ARG A 146 -15.30 19.64 6.12
N LEU A 147 -14.31 20.32 5.53
CA LEU A 147 -13.68 19.85 4.29
C LEU A 147 -12.41 19.05 4.64
N PRO A 148 -12.43 17.71 4.55
CA PRO A 148 -11.24 16.89 4.78
C PRO A 148 -10.31 16.96 3.57
N SER A 149 -9.38 17.93 3.57
CA SER A 149 -8.06 17.90 2.89
C SER A 149 -7.52 19.32 2.72
N THR A 150 -7.14 19.97 3.83
CA THR A 150 -6.71 21.38 3.85
C THR A 150 -5.22 21.58 3.60
N SER A 151 -4.46 20.53 3.29
CA SER A 151 -3.04 20.63 2.92
C SER A 151 -2.79 19.82 1.67
N PRO A 152 -2.91 20.43 0.48
CA PRO A 152 -2.66 19.74 -0.77
C PRO A 152 -1.27 19.07 -0.75
N HIS A 153 -1.22 17.77 -1.06
CA HIS A 153 -0.03 16.92 -1.00
C HIS A 153 1.06 17.28 -2.02
N THR A 154 0.79 18.24 -2.90
CA THR A 154 1.77 18.83 -3.82
C THR A 154 2.44 20.11 -3.28
N LEU A 155 2.04 20.58 -2.10
CA LEU A 155 2.79 21.61 -1.37
C LEU A 155 4.06 20.98 -0.78
N GLY A 156 5.17 21.71 -0.80
CA GLY A 156 6.43 21.21 -0.25
C GLY A 156 6.31 20.87 1.23
N LYS A 157 7.12 19.92 1.72
CA LYS A 157 7.17 19.54 3.14
C LYS A 157 7.71 20.67 4.04
N ASP A 158 8.38 21.66 3.45
CA ASP A 158 8.90 22.82 4.17
C ASP A 158 7.86 23.95 4.23
N GLU A 159 7.65 24.53 5.41
CA GLU A 159 6.76 25.68 5.63
C GLU A 159 7.12 26.90 4.75
N ARG A 160 8.35 26.97 4.24
CA ARG A 160 8.80 28.02 3.30
C ARG A 160 8.27 27.83 1.87
N ASP A 161 7.92 26.60 1.50
CA ASP A 161 7.34 26.21 0.22
C ASP A 161 5.82 26.02 0.28
N ALA A 162 5.23 26.14 1.47
CA ALA A 162 3.80 26.26 1.69
C ALA A 162 3.33 27.59 1.10
N SER A 163 3.23 27.61 -0.23
CA SER A 163 2.76 28.75 -0.98
C SER A 163 1.35 29.05 -0.48
N LYS A 164 1.19 30.12 0.29
CA LYS A 164 -0.14 30.61 0.66
C LYS A 164 -0.91 30.78 -0.64
N PHE A 165 -2.09 30.16 -0.73
CA PHE A 165 -2.96 30.40 -1.86
C PHE A 165 -3.22 31.91 -1.98
N PRO A 166 -3.24 32.47 -3.20
CA PRO A 166 -3.54 33.88 -3.38
C PRO A 166 -4.94 34.16 -2.83
N ASP A 167 -5.19 35.38 -2.35
CA ASP A 167 -6.45 35.70 -1.67
C ASP A 167 -7.68 35.56 -2.59
N ASP A 168 -7.50 35.42 -3.90
CA ASP A 168 -8.56 35.23 -4.90
C ASP A 168 -8.78 33.77 -5.35
N TYR A 169 -8.16 32.80 -4.69
CA TYR A 169 -8.33 31.39 -5.04
C TYR A 169 -9.77 30.89 -4.81
N ARG A 170 -10.16 29.88 -5.58
CA ARG A 170 -11.46 29.21 -5.45
C ARG A 170 -11.31 27.71 -5.41
N ILE A 171 -12.10 27.08 -4.55
CA ILE A 171 -12.22 25.64 -4.47
C ILE A 171 -13.54 25.25 -5.13
N PHE A 172 -13.48 24.38 -6.13
CA PHE A 172 -14.64 23.84 -6.83
C PHE A 172 -14.85 22.39 -6.38
N ILE A 173 -16.07 22.05 -6.00
CA ILE A 173 -16.49 20.69 -5.63
C ILE A 173 -17.44 20.19 -6.71
N GLY A 174 -16.99 19.21 -7.49
CA GLY A 174 -17.81 18.51 -8.47
C GLY A 174 -18.48 17.27 -7.89
N ASN A 175 -19.45 16.74 -8.62
CA ASN A 175 -20.01 15.41 -8.38
C ASN A 175 -19.36 14.46 -9.39
N PHE A 176 -18.46 13.61 -8.92
CA PHE A 176 -17.72 12.68 -9.76
C PHE A 176 -17.95 11.26 -9.26
N GLY A 177 -18.12 10.32 -10.19
CA GLY A 177 -18.46 8.92 -9.91
C GLY A 177 -19.95 8.60 -10.08
N SER A 178 -20.26 7.33 -10.35
CA SER A 178 -21.64 6.83 -10.34
C SER A 178 -22.20 6.88 -8.93
N GLU A 179 -23.45 7.36 -8.78
CA GLU A 179 -24.19 7.22 -7.53
C GLU A 179 -24.19 5.75 -7.13
N THR A 180 -23.69 5.46 -5.92
CA THR A 180 -23.53 4.14 -5.26
C THR A 180 -22.29 3.30 -5.64
N PRO A 181 -21.36 3.03 -4.70
CA PRO A 181 -20.61 1.78 -4.73
C PRO A 181 -21.56 0.61 -4.41
N PRO A 182 -21.42 -0.56 -5.06
CA PRO A 182 -22.13 -1.76 -4.64
C PRO A 182 -21.53 -2.21 -3.31
N PHE A 183 -22.24 -1.94 -2.21
CA PHE A 183 -22.14 -2.71 -0.98
C PHE A 183 -23.54 -3.05 -0.51
#